data_AF-A0A6J7U2H5-F1
#
_entry.id   AF-A0A6J7U2H5-F1
#
_cell.length_a   1.000
_cell.length_b   1.000
_cell.length_c   1.000
_cell.angle_alpha   90.00
_cell.angle_beta   90.00
_cell.angle_gamma   90.00
#
_symmetry.space_group_name_H-M   'P 1'
#
loop_
_entity.id
_entity.type
_entity.pdbx_description
1 polymer ?
#
loop_
_entity_poly.entity_id
_entity_poly.type
_entity_poly.pdbx_seq_one_letter_code
_entity_poly.pdbx_strand_id
1 'polypeptide(L)'
;MFRTESARAVGGYNHNFLYAQDFALWLALANIGELAILPKFLTDIRRVKSSLSTISSNSLILTADNYELYRQAQKLPGLTLLNKLHGKRTVGLYGLLYSWRSLQARNIVRALGLLIQNLWALPLVVFELLRKGFYSLKSI
;
A
#
# COMPACT_ATOMS: atom_id res chain seq x y z
N MET A 1 -2.85 0.06 19.47
CA MET A 1 -1.90 0.35 20.57
C MET A 1 -0.83 -0.72 20.58
N PHE A 2 0.38 -0.41 21.05
CA PHE A 2 1.50 -1.36 21.17
C PHE A 2 2.30 -1.06 22.43
N ARG A 3 3.11 -2.02 22.90
CA ARG A 3 3.99 -1.82 24.06
C ARG A 3 5.20 -0.97 23.67
N THR A 4 5.64 -0.09 24.57
CA THR A 4 6.78 0.79 24.33
C THR A 4 8.07 0.01 24.05
N GLU A 5 8.30 -1.09 24.75
CA GLU A 5 9.45 -1.98 24.52
C GLU A 5 9.47 -2.57 23.10
N SER A 6 8.32 -2.99 22.56
CA SER A 6 8.21 -3.52 21.20
C SER A 6 8.52 -2.45 20.17
N ALA A 7 8.03 -1.22 20.37
CA ALA A 7 8.33 -0.10 19.48
C ALA A 7 9.83 0.26 19.50
N ARG A 8 10.48 0.23 20.67
CA ARG A 8 11.93 0.44 20.79
C ARG A 8 12.72 -0.67 20.10
N ALA A 9 12.30 -1.93 20.23
CA ALA A 9 12.97 -3.07 19.61
C ALA A 9 12.99 -3.01 18.07
N VAL A 10 11.95 -2.44 17.46
CA VAL A 10 11.87 -2.27 15.98
C VAL A 10 12.40 -0.92 15.50
N GLY A 11 12.92 -0.07 16.39
CA GLY A 11 13.46 1.25 16.03
C GLY A 11 12.42 2.36 15.83
N GLY A 12 11.15 2.12 16.17
CA GLY A 12 10.07 3.10 16.03
C GLY A 12 9.71 3.41 14.58
N TYR A 13 9.36 4.67 14.31
CA TYR A 13 8.97 5.12 12.97
C TYR A 13 10.18 5.15 12.02
N ASN A 14 10.04 4.45 10.89
CA ASN A 14 11.07 4.46 9.85
C ASN A 14 10.93 5.70 8.95
N HIS A 15 11.91 6.60 9.06
CA HIS A 15 11.97 7.87 8.34
C HIS A 15 12.19 7.74 6.83
N ASN A 16 12.51 6.54 6.32
CA ASN A 16 12.60 6.29 4.88
C ASN A 16 11.23 6.34 4.20
N PHE A 17 10.14 6.15 4.96
CA PHE A 17 8.78 6.30 4.45
C PHE A 17 8.26 7.69 4.85
N LEU A 18 7.70 8.42 3.89
CA LEU A 18 7.22 9.78 4.13
C LEU A 18 5.72 9.82 4.38
N TYR A 19 4.96 8.93 3.72
CA TYR A 19 3.50 8.92 3.78
C TYR A 19 2.90 7.64 4.37
N ALA A 20 3.73 6.66 4.69
CA ALA A 20 3.27 5.36 5.18
C ALA A 20 4.03 4.87 6.43
N GLN A 21 4.51 5.80 7.25
CA GLN A 21 5.28 5.53 8.48
C GLN A 21 4.54 4.62 9.45
N ASP A 22 3.23 4.87 9.66
CA ASP A 22 2.39 4.02 10.50
C ASP A 22 2.34 2.59 9.96
N PHE A 23 2.15 2.43 8.65
CA PHE A 23 2.10 1.09 8.05
C PHE A 23 3.44 0.36 8.19
N ALA A 24 4.55 1.06 7.96
CA ALA A 24 5.90 0.52 8.17
C ALA A 24 6.12 0.05 9.61
N LEU A 25 5.74 0.87 10.59
CA LEU A 25 5.83 0.51 12.01
C LEU A 25 4.98 -0.73 12.33
N TRP A 26 3.74 -0.79 11.85
CA TRP A 26 2.87 -1.94 12.08
C TRP A 26 3.40 -3.23 11.45
N LEU A 27 4.00 -3.16 10.25
CA LEU A 27 4.65 -4.32 9.64
C LEU A 27 5.86 -4.77 10.45
N ALA A 28 6.68 -3.84 10.96
CA ALA A 28 7.82 -4.18 11.80
C ALA A 28 7.39 -4.86 13.11
N LEU A 29 6.36 -4.32 13.77
CA LEU A 29 5.78 -4.92 14.99
C LEU A 29 5.20 -6.31 14.72
N ALA A 30 4.52 -6.50 13.58
CA ALA A 30 3.96 -7.79 13.18
C ALA A 30 5.03 -8.87 12.88
N ASN A 31 6.29 -8.48 12.65
CA ASN A 31 7.38 -9.45 12.47
C ASN A 31 7.94 -9.97 13.79
N ILE A 32 7.74 -9.26 14.91
CA ILE A 32 8.28 -9.64 16.22
C ILE A 32 7.21 -10.13 17.20
N GLY A 33 5.93 -10.08 16.82
CA GLY A 33 4.83 -10.51 17.66
C GLY A 33 3.49 -10.55 16.93
N GLU A 34 2.45 -10.99 17.63
CA GLU A 34 1.11 -11.13 17.08
C GLU A 34 0.27 -9.87 17.24
N LEU A 35 -0.51 -9.55 16.21
CA LEU A 35 -1.47 -8.45 16.23
C LEU A 35 -2.84 -8.96 16.67
N ALA A 36 -3.37 -8.39 17.76
CA ALA A 36 -4.75 -8.63 18.19
C ALA A 36 -5.66 -7.52 17.67
N ILE A 37 -6.73 -7.89 16.96
CA ILE A 37 -7.77 -6.97 16.50
C ILE A 37 -8.96 -7.08 17.45
N LEU A 38 -9.29 -5.98 18.12
CA LEU A 38 -10.48 -5.89 18.96
C LEU A 38 -11.71 -5.71 18.06
N PRO A 39 -12.76 -6.55 18.16
CA PRO A 39 -13.97 -6.44 17.34
C PRO A 39 -14.91 -5.35 17.87
N LYS A 40 -14.36 -4.19 18.23
CA LYS A 40 -15.10 -3.04 18.75
C LYS A 40 -14.52 -1.76 18.14
N PHE A 41 -15.39 -0.85 17.74
CA PHE A 41 -14.99 0.50 17.35
C PHE A 41 -14.54 1.27 18.60
N LEU A 42 -13.26 1.61 18.65
CA LEU A 42 -12.65 2.34 19.77
C LEU A 42 -12.37 3.80 19.46
N THR A 43 -12.41 4.17 18.18
CA THR A 43 -12.01 5.50 17.72
C THR A 43 -12.79 5.85 16.47
N ASP A 44 -13.18 7.13 16.38
CA ASP A 44 -13.71 7.74 15.18
C ASP A 44 -12.63 8.63 14.55
N ILE A 45 -12.29 8.35 13.29
CA ILE A 45 -11.37 9.20 12.54
C ILE A 45 -12.20 10.22 11.79
N ARG A 46 -12.12 11.48 12.22
CA ARG A 46 -12.80 12.60 11.54
C ARG A 46 -12.23 12.77 10.14
N ARG A 47 -13.07 12.61 9.12
CA ARG A 47 -12.75 12.92 7.73
C ARG A 47 -13.33 14.28 7.35
N VAL A 48 -12.48 15.23 6.98
CA VAL A 48 -12.89 16.52 6.41
C VAL A 48 -12.53 16.57 4.92
N LYS A 49 -13.09 17.53 4.16
CA LYS A 49 -12.83 17.65 2.71
C LYS A 49 -11.34 17.78 2.38
N SER A 50 -10.55 18.37 3.28
CA SER A 50 -9.10 18.53 3.17
C SER A 50 -8.29 17.36 3.74
N SER A 51 -8.91 16.33 4.32
CA SER A 51 -8.18 15.16 4.88
C SER A 51 -7.51 14.32 3.80
N LEU A 52 -8.02 14.37 2.56
CA LEU A 52 -7.37 13.73 1.42
C LEU A 52 -6.47 14.77 0.75
N SER A 53 -5.16 14.61 0.88
CA SER A 53 -4.22 15.41 0.10
C SER A 53 -4.36 15.02 -1.38
N THR A 54 -5.02 15.86 -2.16
CA THR A 54 -5.12 15.73 -3.63
C THR A 54 -3.86 16.18 -4.35
N ILE A 55 -2.80 16.48 -3.60
CA ILE A 55 -1.55 17.00 -4.13
C ILE A 55 -0.87 15.94 -4.99
N SER A 56 -0.96 16.11 -6.30
CA SER A 56 -0.38 15.21 -7.30
C SER A 56 1.13 15.09 -7.18
N SER A 57 1.82 16.13 -6.66
CA SER A 57 3.28 16.13 -6.49
C SER A 57 3.77 15.01 -5.57
N ASN A 58 2.95 14.57 -4.61
CA ASN A 58 3.33 13.54 -3.65
C ASN A 58 2.97 12.13 -4.13
N SER A 59 2.26 12.01 -5.25
CA SER A 59 1.74 10.73 -5.75
C SER A 59 2.85 9.73 -6.04
N LEU A 60 4.03 10.19 -6.48
CA LEU A 60 5.18 9.31 -6.73
C LEU A 60 5.69 8.67 -5.42
N ILE A 61 5.88 9.49 -4.38
CA ILE A 61 6.39 9.05 -3.07
C ILE A 61 5.35 8.14 -2.40
N LEU A 62 4.08 8.56 -2.38
CA LEU A 62 2.96 7.76 -1.88
C LEU A 62 2.93 6.37 -2.52
N THR A 63 3.09 6.29 -3.84
CA THR A 63 3.03 5.01 -4.53
C THR A 63 4.30 4.18 -4.29
N ALA A 64 5.47 4.82 -4.18
CA ALA A 64 6.73 4.17 -3.85
C ALA A 64 6.68 3.50 -2.46
N ASP A 65 6.30 4.27 -1.43
CA ASP A 65 6.16 3.79 -0.06
C ASP A 65 5.21 2.60 0.01
N ASN A 66 4.02 2.72 -0.58
CA ASN A 66 3.04 1.64 -0.57
C ASN A 66 3.51 0.41 -1.35
N TYR A 67 4.13 0.59 -2.53
CA TYR A 67 4.63 -0.54 -3.31
C TYR A 67 5.67 -1.34 -2.53
N GLU A 68 6.60 -0.66 -1.86
CA GLU A 68 7.60 -1.30 -1.03
C GLU A 68 6.97 -2.01 0.17
N LEU A 69 6.12 -1.32 0.93
CA LEU A 69 5.52 -1.86 2.15
C LEU A 69 4.60 -3.04 1.86
N TYR A 70 3.82 -3.04 0.78
CA TYR A 70 3.03 -4.22 0.41
C TYR A 70 3.89 -5.41 0.00
N ARG A 71 5.07 -5.19 -0.61
CA ARG A 71 6.03 -6.27 -0.86
C ARG A 71 6.63 -6.80 0.44
N GLN A 72 6.89 -5.95 1.42
CA GLN A 72 7.33 -6.37 2.75
C GLN A 72 6.22 -7.14 3.48
N ALA A 73 4.98 -6.66 3.43
CA ALA A 73 3.82 -7.31 4.03
C ALA A 73 3.63 -8.75 3.51
N GLN A 74 3.92 -9.01 2.22
CA GLN A 74 3.88 -10.35 1.65
C GLN A 74 4.90 -11.35 2.23
N LYS A 75 5.90 -10.85 2.97
CA LYS A 75 6.89 -11.68 3.66
C LYS A 75 6.52 -11.99 5.11
N LEU A 76 5.40 -11.46 5.62
CA LEU A 76 4.97 -11.72 6.98
C LEU A 76 4.73 -13.22 7.21
N PRO A 77 5.16 -13.75 8.37
CA PRO A 77 4.84 -15.12 8.76
C PRO A 77 3.32 -15.28 8.99
N GLY A 78 2.81 -16.50 8.87
CA GLY A 78 1.40 -16.81 9.17
C GLY A 78 0.37 -16.40 8.10
N LEU A 79 0.79 -15.82 6.96
CA LEU A 79 -0.14 -15.51 5.87
C LEU A 79 -0.67 -16.78 5.19
N THR A 80 -2.00 -16.91 5.17
CA THR A 80 -2.71 -17.94 4.40
C THR A 80 -2.45 -17.77 2.90
N LEU A 81 -2.65 -18.85 2.12
CA LEU A 81 -2.49 -18.81 0.66
C LEU A 81 -3.40 -17.75 0.02
N LEU A 82 -4.66 -17.66 0.47
CA LEU A 82 -5.61 -16.65 -0.02
C LEU A 82 -5.10 -15.23 0.26
N ASN A 83 -4.61 -14.96 1.48
CA ASN A 83 -4.07 -13.64 1.82
C ASN A 83 -2.81 -13.30 1.02
N LYS A 84 -1.95 -14.29 0.71
CA LYS A 84 -0.82 -14.11 -0.20
C LYS A 84 -1.27 -13.79 -1.63
N LEU A 85 -2.30 -14.46 -2.14
CA LEU A 85 -2.85 -14.16 -3.47
C LEU A 85 -3.45 -12.75 -3.53
N HIS A 86 -4.25 -12.37 -2.53
CA HIS A 86 -4.80 -11.02 -2.42
C HIS A 86 -3.71 -9.95 -2.36
N GLY A 87 -2.67 -10.17 -1.56
CA GLY A 87 -1.60 -9.19 -1.47
C GLY A 87 -0.66 -9.19 -2.68
N LYS A 88 -0.42 -10.32 -3.37
CA LYS A 88 0.24 -10.33 -4.68
C LYS A 88 -0.50 -9.44 -5.67
N ARG A 89 -1.83 -9.57 -5.74
CA ARG A 89 -2.67 -8.69 -6.57
C ARG A 89 -2.44 -7.22 -6.22
N THR A 90 -2.48 -6.87 -4.93
CA THR A 90 -2.22 -5.49 -4.46
C THR A 90 -0.84 -5.00 -4.87
N VAL A 91 0.21 -5.80 -4.67
CA VAL A 91 1.58 -5.49 -5.09
C VAL A 91 1.65 -5.22 -6.60
N GLY A 92 1.03 -6.07 -7.42
CA GLY A 92 1.03 -5.91 -8.88
C GLY A 92 0.35 -4.60 -9.32
N LEU A 93 -0.82 -4.29 -8.73
CA LEU A 93 -1.55 -3.04 -9.02
C LEU A 93 -0.75 -1.79 -8.60
N TYR A 94 -0.17 -1.80 -7.39
CA TYR A 94 0.70 -0.71 -6.95
C TYR A 94 1.98 -0.60 -7.79
N GLY A 95 2.54 -1.72 -8.25
CA GLY A 95 3.72 -1.72 -9.12
C GLY A 95 3.45 -1.07 -10.48
N LEU A 96 2.29 -1.36 -11.09
CA LEU A 96 1.85 -0.71 -12.31
C LEU A 96 1.52 0.78 -12.10
N LEU A 97 0.88 1.12 -10.98
CA LEU A 97 0.65 2.52 -10.62
C LEU A 97 1.99 3.26 -10.42
N TYR A 98 2.97 2.61 -9.78
CA TYR A 98 4.27 3.21 -9.52
C TYR A 98 5.07 3.41 -10.80
N SER A 99 4.97 2.45 -11.73
CA SER A 99 5.51 2.58 -13.09
C SER A 99 4.91 3.80 -13.79
N TRP A 100 3.58 3.93 -13.79
CA TRP A 100 2.89 5.08 -14.38
C TRP A 100 3.30 6.42 -13.76
N ARG A 101 3.35 6.52 -12.43
CA ARG A 101 3.78 7.76 -11.74
C ARG A 101 5.26 8.08 -12.01
N SER A 102 6.11 7.06 -12.12
CA SER A 102 7.52 7.25 -12.48
C SER A 102 7.66 7.80 -13.91
N LEU A 103 6.83 7.35 -14.85
CA LEU A 103 6.78 7.88 -16.21
C LEU A 103 6.34 9.35 -16.22
N GLN A 104 5.28 9.69 -15.48
CA GLN A 104 4.82 11.09 -15.32
C GLN A 104 5.91 12.00 -14.76
N ALA A 105 6.73 11.48 -13.84
CA ALA A 105 7.89 12.18 -13.27
C ALA A 105 9.14 12.15 -14.17
N ARG A 106 9.02 11.70 -15.43
CA ARG A 106 10.10 11.58 -16.42
C ARG A 106 11.25 10.62 -16.04
N ASN A 107 11.01 9.73 -15.08
CA ASN A 107 11.96 8.67 -14.73
C ASN A 107 11.67 7.39 -15.54
N ILE A 108 12.12 7.39 -16.79
CA ILE A 108 11.80 6.38 -17.80
C ILE A 108 12.37 5.01 -17.44
N VAL A 109 13.63 4.95 -17.00
CA VAL A 109 14.32 3.69 -16.65
C VAL A 109 13.57 2.96 -15.54
N ARG A 110 13.18 3.68 -14.47
CA ARG A 110 12.40 3.11 -13.38
C ARG A 110 11.02 2.68 -13.85
N ALA A 111 10.35 3.49 -14.65
CA ALA A 111 9.01 3.18 -15.16
C ALA A 111 9.01 1.87 -15.96
N LEU A 112 9.97 1.70 -16.88
CA LEU A 112 10.11 0.48 -17.68
C LEU A 112 10.46 -0.74 -16.82
N GLY A 113 11.40 -0.59 -15.88
CA GLY A 113 11.75 -1.67 -14.96
C GLY A 113 10.55 -2.15 -14.13
N LEU A 114 9.78 -1.22 -13.57
CA LEU A 114 8.57 -1.54 -12.81
C LEU A 114 7.45 -2.13 -13.69
N LEU A 115 7.31 -1.65 -14.94
CA LEU A 115 6.31 -2.18 -15.87
C LEU A 115 6.60 -3.65 -16.18
N ILE A 116 7.85 -3.97 -16.53
CA ILE A 116 8.28 -5.33 -16.84
C ILE A 116 8.08 -6.24 -15.63
N GLN A 117 8.50 -5.81 -14.44
CA GLN A 117 8.36 -6.60 -13.21
C GLN A 117 6.91 -6.90 -12.82
N ASN A 118 5.97 -6.02 -13.19
CA ASN A 118 4.56 -6.13 -12.79
C ASN A 118 3.61 -6.34 -13.99
N LEU A 119 4.14 -6.74 -15.15
CA LEU A 119 3.37 -6.91 -16.39
C LEU A 119 2.21 -7.90 -16.24
N TRP A 120 2.43 -8.95 -15.45
CA TRP A 120 1.44 -9.98 -15.14
C TRP A 120 0.15 -9.41 -14.52
N ALA A 121 0.19 -8.22 -13.91
CA ALA A 121 -0.96 -7.60 -13.26
C ALA A 121 -1.80 -6.72 -14.21
N LEU A 122 -1.40 -6.55 -15.48
CA LEU A 122 -2.16 -5.75 -16.45
C LEU A 122 -3.62 -6.19 -16.62
N PRO A 123 -3.95 -7.50 -16.72
CA PRO A 123 -5.34 -7.94 -16.80
C PRO A 123 -6.18 -7.51 -15.58
N LEU A 124 -5.55 -7.42 -14.40
CA LEU A 124 -6.22 -6.99 -13.16
C LEU A 124 -6.57 -5.51 -13.19
N VAL A 125 -5.75 -4.68 -13.83
CA VAL A 125 -6.03 -3.25 -14.02
C VAL A 125 -7.24 -3.08 -14.94
N VAL A 126 -7.27 -3.80 -16.06
CA VAL A 126 -8.41 -3.77 -16.99
C VAL A 126 -9.70 -4.16 -16.26
N PHE A 127 -9.68 -5.26 -15.50
CA PHE A 127 -10.82 -5.69 -14.72
C PHE A 127 -11.27 -4.63 -13.68
N GLU A 128 -10.34 -4.02 -12.94
CA GLU A 128 -10.68 -2.99 -11.94
C GLU A 128 -11.20 -1.69 -12.57
N LEU A 129 -10.69 -1.30 -13.75
CA LEU A 129 -11.22 -0.17 -14.50
C LEU A 129 -12.63 -0.43 -15.02
N LEU A 130 -12.87 -1.62 -15.58
CA LEU A 130 -14.21 -2.04 -16.01
C LEU A 130 -15.19 -2.08 -14.83
N ARG A 131 -14.75 -2.65 -13.71
CA ARG A 131 -15.52 -2.70 -12.45
C ARG A 131 -15.91 -1.29 -12.00
N LYS A 132 -14.94 -0.37 -11.90
CA LYS A 132 -15.19 1.03 -11.50
C LYS A 132 -16.12 1.75 -12.48
N GLY A 133 -15.92 1.56 -13.79
CA GLY A 133 -16.79 2.12 -14.82
C GLY A 133 -18.23 1.64 -14.67
N PHE A 134 -18.44 0.35 -14.44
CA PHE A 134 -19.77 -0.22 -14.20
C PHE A 134 -20.44 0.33 -12.93
N TYR A 135 -19.70 0.45 -11.81
CA TYR A 135 -20.25 1.05 -10.59
C TYR A 135 -20.56 2.54 -10.75
N SER A 136 -19.75 3.28 -11.52
CA SER A 136 -20.01 4.70 -11.83
C SER A 136 -21.27 4.90 -12.68
N LEU A 137 -21.61 3.94 -13.54
CA LEU A 137 -22.85 3.95 -14.33
C LEU A 137 -24.08 3.60 -13.48
N LYS A 138 -23.92 2.76 -12.45
CA LYS A 138 -25.01 2.34 -11.56
C LYS A 138 -25.37 3.38 -10.50
N SER A 139 -24.50 4.37 -10.28
CA SER A 139 -24.73 5.49 -9.34
C SER A 139 -25.34 6.74 -10.01
N ILE A 140 -25.68 6.66 -11.29
CA ILE A 140 -26.42 7.67 -12.08
C ILE A 140 -27.86 7.18 -12.22
#